data_AF-A0A9W6UUL1-F1
#
_entry.id   AF-A0A9W6UUL1-F1
#
_cell.length_a   1.000
_cell.length_b   1.000
_cell.length_c   1.000
_cell.angle_alpha   90.00
_cell.angle_beta   90.00
_cell.angle_gamma   90.00
#
_symmetry.space_group_name_H-M   'P 1'
#
loop_
_entity.id
_entity.type
_entity.pdbx_description
1 polymer ?
#
loop_
_entity_poly.entity_id
_entity_poly.type
_entity_poly.pdbx_seq_one_letter_code
_entity_poly.pdbx_strand_id
1 'polypeptide(L)'
;MAVTDQEVAVLRAHLAGDFEEYERLWSQLDREAAAKGYTALIAAAFFEAVDRRFSGQLNNADVVEYVGEVRARFDERGTEIDPTAAELMIRAALGDEVNADLDDETVISTQLWVLTALVLDEELDGAALDEFLAEARKTADGWLSNP
;
A
#
# COMPACT_ATOMS: atom_id res chain seq x y z
N MET A 1 18.93 4.09 7.14
CA MET A 1 18.60 2.69 6.78
C MET A 1 17.92 2.76 5.41
N ALA A 2 18.00 1.72 4.59
CA ALA A 2 17.41 1.74 3.26
C ALA A 2 16.61 0.45 3.04
N VAL A 3 15.56 0.56 2.23
CA VAL A 3 14.78 -0.57 1.73
C VAL A 3 15.67 -1.41 0.82
N THR A 4 15.64 -2.72 1.02
CA THR A 4 16.40 -3.74 0.32
C THR A 4 15.68 -4.21 -0.96
N ASP A 5 16.43 -4.80 -1.88
CA ASP A 5 15.85 -5.36 -3.11
C ASP A 5 14.89 -6.52 -2.81
N GLN A 6 15.13 -7.24 -1.71
CA GLN A 6 14.28 -8.36 -1.29
C GLN A 6 12.90 -7.86 -0.81
N GLU A 7 12.86 -6.76 -0.05
CA GLU A 7 11.60 -6.12 0.37
C GLU A 7 10.79 -5.62 -0.83
N VAL A 8 11.45 -5.03 -1.84
CA VAL A 8 10.80 -4.61 -3.08
C VAL A 8 10.26 -5.82 -3.86
N ALA A 9 11.04 -6.88 -3.99
CA ALA A 9 10.62 -8.08 -4.73
C ALA A 9 9.40 -8.75 -4.08
N VAL A 10 9.33 -8.81 -2.75
CA VAL A 10 8.17 -9.32 -2.01
C VAL A 10 6.93 -8.49 -2.34
N LEU A 11 6.98 -7.16 -2.21
CA LEU A 11 5.83 -6.31 -2.49
C LEU A 11 5.41 -6.41 -3.96
N ARG A 12 6.38 -6.44 -4.88
CA ARG A 12 6.14 -6.62 -6.32
C ARG A 12 5.36 -7.90 -6.62
N ALA A 13 5.79 -9.03 -6.06
CA ALA A 13 5.13 -10.31 -6.29
C ALA A 13 3.67 -10.29 -5.78
N HIS A 14 3.44 -9.66 -4.62
CA HIS A 14 2.09 -9.45 -4.09
C HIS A 14 1.21 -8.62 -5.05
N LEU A 15 1.70 -7.46 -5.49
CA LEU A 15 0.93 -6.54 -6.35
C LEU A 15 0.73 -7.08 -7.77
N ALA A 16 1.65 -7.91 -8.26
CA ALA A 16 1.50 -8.61 -9.54
C ALA A 16 0.53 -9.80 -9.46
N GLY A 17 0.05 -10.18 -8.26
CA GLY A 17 -0.77 -11.38 -8.05
C GLY A 17 0.00 -12.69 -8.22
N ASP A 18 1.34 -12.65 -8.23
CA ASP A 18 2.20 -13.83 -8.26
C ASP A 18 2.34 -14.39 -6.83
N PHE A 19 1.27 -15.01 -6.35
CA PHE A 19 1.17 -15.48 -4.97
C PHE A 19 2.15 -16.62 -4.66
N GLU A 20 2.51 -17.44 -5.65
CA GLU A 20 3.53 -18.49 -5.49
C GLU A 20 4.91 -17.87 -5.23
N GLU A 21 5.30 -16.88 -6.04
CA GLU A 21 6.57 -16.17 -5.86
C GLU A 21 6.56 -15.32 -4.58
N TYR A 22 5.43 -14.69 -4.25
CA TYR A 22 5.25 -13.95 -3.00
C TYR A 22 5.48 -14.86 -1.79
N GLU A 23 4.84 -16.03 -1.72
CA GLU A 23 5.04 -16.99 -0.61
C GLU A 23 6.50 -17.45 -0.51
N ARG A 24 7.12 -17.72 -1.66
CA ARG A 24 8.53 -18.11 -1.71
C ARG A 24 9.44 -17.01 -1.16
N LEU A 25 9.28 -15.78 -1.63
CA LEU A 25 10.09 -14.62 -1.19
C LEU A 25 9.83 -14.26 0.26
N TRP A 26 8.56 -14.28 0.69
CA TRP A 26 8.15 -14.00 2.06
C TRP A 26 8.75 -15.00 3.05
N SER A 27 8.82 -16.28 2.70
CA SER A 27 9.45 -17.31 3.54
C SER A 27 10.96 -17.12 3.73
N GLN A 28 11.60 -16.39 2.81
CA GLN A 28 13.04 -16.12 2.81
C GLN A 28 13.39 -14.77 3.44
N LEU A 29 12.40 -13.92 3.68
CA LEU A 29 12.60 -12.60 4.26
C LEU A 29 12.85 -12.71 5.77
N ASP A 30 13.94 -12.12 6.24
CA ASP A 30 14.13 -11.89 7.67
C ASP A 30 13.17 -10.80 8.13
N ARG A 31 12.04 -11.22 8.70
CA ARG A 31 10.94 -10.33 9.10
C ARG A 31 11.34 -9.34 10.19
N GLU A 32 12.27 -9.71 11.08
CA GLU A 32 12.70 -8.81 12.15
C GLU A 32 13.60 -7.70 11.58
N ALA A 33 14.53 -8.07 10.70
CA ALA A 33 15.38 -7.11 10.02
C ALA A 33 14.60 -6.22 9.03
N ALA A 34 13.59 -6.78 8.36
CA ALA A 34 12.81 -6.10 7.33
C ALA A 34 11.63 -5.29 7.88
N ALA A 35 11.22 -5.48 9.13
CA ALA A 35 9.99 -4.89 9.68
C ALA A 35 9.86 -3.39 9.39
N LYS A 36 10.91 -2.62 9.67
CA LYS A 36 10.88 -1.16 9.49
C LYS A 36 11.02 -0.74 8.01
N GLY A 37 11.82 -1.45 7.22
CA GLY A 37 12.02 -1.16 5.79
C GLY A 37 10.78 -1.49 4.97
N TYR A 38 10.25 -2.69 5.15
CA TYR A 38 9.05 -3.18 4.49
C TYR A 38 7.79 -2.37 4.83
N THR A 39 7.57 -2.00 6.10
CA THR A 39 6.45 -1.12 6.48
C THR A 39 6.57 0.27 5.85
N ALA A 40 7.78 0.85 5.81
CA ALA A 40 8.00 2.13 5.15
C ALA A 40 7.75 2.04 3.63
N LEU A 41 8.12 0.93 3.00
CA LEU A 41 7.86 0.67 1.58
C LEU A 41 6.36 0.57 1.27
N ILE A 42 5.60 -0.19 2.08
CA ILE A 42 4.14 -0.30 1.91
C ILE A 42 3.49 1.07 2.05
N ALA A 43 3.83 1.82 3.11
CA ALA A 43 3.27 3.14 3.34
C ALA A 43 3.62 4.14 2.22
N ALA A 44 4.84 4.09 1.68
CA ALA A 44 5.26 4.94 0.57
C ALA A 44 4.56 4.59 -0.74
N ALA A 45 4.42 3.29 -1.04
CA ALA A 45 3.67 2.83 -2.21
C ALA A 45 2.20 3.21 -2.11
N PHE A 46 1.59 3.05 -0.93
CA PHE A 46 0.22 3.47 -0.67
C PHE A 46 0.04 4.98 -0.89
N PHE A 47 0.92 5.81 -0.34
CA PHE A 47 0.89 7.26 -0.55
C PHE A 47 0.96 7.63 -2.03
N GLU A 48 1.93 7.06 -2.76
CA GLU A 48 2.11 7.31 -4.20
C GLU A 48 0.87 6.91 -5.01
N ALA A 49 0.29 5.73 -4.74
CA ALA A 49 -0.89 5.24 -5.45
C ALA A 49 -2.14 6.11 -5.14
N VAL A 50 -2.30 6.55 -3.90
CA VAL A 50 -3.38 7.46 -3.50
C VAL A 50 -3.21 8.81 -4.19
N ASP A 51 -2.01 9.39 -4.19
CA ASP A 51 -1.74 10.67 -4.85
C ASP A 51 -2.04 10.59 -6.35
N ARG A 52 -1.60 9.54 -7.03
CA ARG A 52 -1.91 9.30 -8.45
C ARG A 52 -3.40 9.24 -8.72
N ARG A 53 -4.14 8.43 -7.95
CA ARG A 53 -5.58 8.18 -8.16
C ARG A 53 -6.44 9.40 -7.89
N PHE A 54 -6.10 10.18 -6.86
CA PHE A 54 -6.94 11.27 -6.34
C PHE A 54 -6.40 12.67 -6.65
N SER A 55 -5.24 12.79 -7.31
CA SER A 55 -4.68 14.08 -7.76
C SER A 55 -5.69 14.84 -8.63
N GLY A 56 -6.29 15.89 -8.07
CA GLY A 56 -7.21 16.80 -8.76
C GLY A 56 -8.70 16.62 -8.44
N GLN A 57 -9.12 15.59 -7.70
CA GLN A 57 -10.51 15.37 -7.28
C GLN A 57 -10.57 15.02 -5.79
N LEU A 58 -10.54 16.07 -4.95
CA LEU A 58 -10.63 15.98 -3.50
C LEU A 58 -12.08 16.20 -3.07
N ASN A 59 -12.91 15.15 -3.16
CA ASN A 59 -14.17 15.16 -2.45
C ASN A 59 -14.29 13.89 -1.59
N ASN A 60 -14.75 14.04 -0.35
CA ASN A 60 -14.87 12.93 0.60
C ASN A 60 -15.82 11.83 0.10
N ALA A 61 -16.77 12.16 -0.78
CA ALA A 61 -17.67 11.17 -1.34
C ALA A 61 -16.93 10.23 -2.32
N ASP A 62 -15.95 10.73 -3.08
CA ASP A 62 -15.12 9.92 -3.98
C ASP A 62 -14.31 8.89 -3.19
N VAL A 63 -13.80 9.25 -2.01
CA VAL A 63 -13.07 8.33 -1.11
C VAL A 63 -14.00 7.25 -0.57
N VAL A 64 -15.18 7.63 -0.08
CA VAL A 64 -16.20 6.69 0.44
C VAL A 64 -16.67 5.73 -0.66
N GLU A 65 -16.95 6.27 -1.85
CA GLU A 65 -17.37 5.48 -3.02
C GLU A 65 -16.27 4.49 -3.40
N TYR A 66 -15.02 4.96 -3.50
CA TYR A 66 -13.88 4.10 -3.81
C TYR A 66 -13.69 2.98 -2.78
N VAL A 67 -13.73 3.26 -1.48
CA VAL A 67 -13.64 2.21 -0.46
C VAL A 67 -14.80 1.21 -0.58
N GLY A 68 -16.00 1.68 -0.93
CA GLY A 68 -17.12 0.80 -1.26
C GLY A 68 -16.83 -0.14 -2.44
N GLU A 69 -16.27 0.37 -3.52
CA GLU A 69 -15.86 -0.40 -4.70
C GLU A 69 -14.78 -1.44 -4.38
N VAL A 70 -13.76 -1.04 -3.62
CA VAL A 70 -12.67 -1.93 -3.17
C VAL A 70 -13.24 -3.10 -2.37
N ARG A 71 -14.14 -2.84 -1.42
CA ARG A 71 -14.76 -3.88 -0.59
C ARG A 71 -15.64 -4.81 -1.42
N ALA A 72 -16.38 -4.27 -2.39
CA ALA A 72 -17.20 -5.08 -3.28
C ALA A 72 -16.35 -5.99 -4.19
N ARG A 73 -15.14 -5.55 -4.57
CA ARG A 73 -14.23 -6.30 -5.44
C ARG A 73 -13.67 -7.59 -4.82
N PHE A 74 -13.41 -7.57 -3.51
CA PHE A 74 -12.76 -8.69 -2.81
C PHE A 74 -13.76 -9.71 -2.21
N ASP A 75 -15.03 -9.68 -2.62
CA ASP A 75 -16.09 -10.59 -2.18
C ASP A 75 -16.09 -10.80 -0.64
N GLU A 76 -16.02 -12.05 -0.17
CA GLU A 76 -16.00 -12.38 1.26
C GLU A 76 -14.83 -11.74 2.01
N ARG A 77 -13.67 -11.58 1.35
CA ARG A 77 -12.49 -10.93 1.95
C ARG A 77 -12.62 -9.41 2.06
N GLY A 78 -13.50 -8.81 1.24
CA GLY A 78 -13.83 -7.39 1.37
C GLY A 78 -14.50 -7.02 2.70
N THR A 79 -14.99 -8.02 3.45
CA THR A 79 -15.50 -7.82 4.81
C THR A 79 -14.40 -7.63 5.85
N GLU A 80 -13.16 -8.03 5.55
CA GLU A 80 -11.98 -7.85 6.42
C GLU A 80 -11.43 -6.42 6.32
N ILE A 81 -11.77 -5.69 5.26
CA ILE A 81 -11.39 -4.28 5.09
C ILE A 81 -12.35 -3.43 5.90
N ASP A 82 -11.86 -2.85 7.00
CA ASP A 82 -12.58 -1.83 7.75
C ASP A 82 -12.72 -0.58 6.87
N PRO A 83 -13.95 -0.16 6.49
CA PRO A 83 -14.15 0.98 5.61
C PRO A 83 -13.68 2.29 6.25
N THR A 84 -13.89 2.46 7.55
CA THR A 84 -13.51 3.68 8.25
C THR A 84 -11.99 3.77 8.37
N ALA A 85 -11.31 2.65 8.65
CA ALA A 85 -9.85 2.61 8.61
C ALA A 85 -9.32 2.95 7.21
N ALA A 86 -9.87 2.34 6.16
CA ALA A 86 -9.46 2.59 4.78
C ALA A 86 -9.65 4.05 4.36
N GLU A 87 -10.83 4.63 4.62
CA GLU A 87 -11.13 6.04 4.34
C GLU A 87 -10.17 6.98 5.09
N LEU A 88 -9.90 6.71 6.38
CA LEU A 88 -8.97 7.50 7.18
C LEU A 88 -7.55 7.42 6.63
N MET A 89 -7.08 6.24 6.22
CA MET A 89 -5.73 6.08 5.65
C MET A 89 -5.58 6.83 4.32
N ILE A 90 -6.57 6.74 3.43
CA ILE A 90 -6.55 7.49 2.16
C ILE A 90 -6.50 8.99 2.44
N ARG A 91 -7.33 9.49 3.35
CA ARG A 91 -7.34 10.91 3.74
C ARG A 91 -6.02 11.35 4.36
N ALA A 92 -5.42 10.53 5.22
CA ALA A 92 -4.09 10.79 5.78
C ALA A 92 -3.03 10.96 4.69
N ALA A 93 -3.04 10.06 3.68
CA ALA A 93 -2.14 10.15 2.55
C ALA A 93 -2.37 11.40 1.69
N LEU A 94 -3.60 11.93 1.66
CA LEU A 94 -3.91 13.20 0.99
C LEU A 94 -3.55 14.44 1.82
N GLY A 95 -2.99 14.25 3.03
CA GLY A 95 -2.54 15.33 3.91
C GLY A 95 -3.59 15.85 4.89
N ASP A 96 -4.74 15.19 5.03
CA ASP A 96 -5.68 15.50 6.11
C ASP A 96 -5.07 15.15 7.47
N GLU A 97 -5.25 16.04 8.45
CA GLU A 97 -4.99 15.72 9.85
C GLU A 97 -6.06 14.72 10.35
N VAL A 98 -5.73 13.43 10.28
CA VAL A 98 -6.56 12.37 10.84
C VAL A 98 -6.01 11.93 12.20
N ASN A 99 -6.93 11.67 13.14
CA ASN A 99 -6.59 11.11 14.44
C ASN A 99 -7.30 9.76 14.53
N ALA A 100 -6.55 8.68 14.33
CA ALA A 100 -7.07 7.33 14.31
C ALA A 100 -6.30 6.48 15.32
N ASP A 101 -7.02 5.89 16.28
CA ASP A 101 -6.47 4.92 17.22
C ASP A 101 -6.57 3.53 16.57
N LEU A 102 -5.69 3.28 15.61
CA LEU A 102 -5.59 2.01 14.89
C LEU A 102 -4.28 1.33 15.28
N ASP A 103 -4.31 0.02 15.46
CA ASP A 103 -3.10 -0.77 15.67
C ASP A 103 -2.32 -0.95 14.35
N ASP A 104 -1.01 -1.16 14.46
CA ASP A 104 -0.09 -1.26 13.32
C ASP A 104 -0.47 -2.39 12.36
N GLU A 105 -1.02 -3.51 12.86
CA GLU A 105 -1.42 -4.66 12.03
C GLU A 105 -2.64 -4.30 11.16
N THR A 106 -3.64 -3.66 11.76
CA THR A 106 -4.82 -3.14 11.05
C THR A 106 -4.40 -2.12 9.99
N VAL A 107 -3.47 -1.21 10.31
CA VAL A 107 -2.96 -0.20 9.35
C VAL A 107 -2.28 -0.87 8.16
N ILE A 108 -1.32 -1.77 8.41
CA ILE A 108 -0.55 -2.43 7.35
C ILE A 108 -1.46 -3.30 6.47
N SER A 109 -2.35 -4.08 7.08
CA SER A 109 -3.29 -4.94 6.34
C SER A 109 -4.22 -4.10 5.46
N THR A 110 -4.80 -3.04 6.01
CA THR A 110 -5.69 -2.13 5.28
C THR A 110 -4.97 -1.44 4.12
N GLN A 111 -3.75 -0.93 4.36
CA GLN A 111 -2.93 -0.33 3.33
C GLN A 111 -2.61 -1.31 2.20
N LEU A 112 -2.29 -2.57 2.51
CA LEU A 112 -1.95 -3.57 1.50
C LEU A 112 -3.15 -3.92 0.61
N TRP A 113 -4.34 -4.07 1.20
CA TRP A 113 -5.58 -4.33 0.44
C TRP A 113 -5.94 -3.17 -0.48
N VAL A 114 -5.92 -1.93 0.05
CA VAL A 114 -6.27 -0.74 -0.73
C VAL A 114 -5.21 -0.46 -1.80
N LEU A 115 -3.93 -0.61 -1.47
CA LEU A 115 -2.83 -0.50 -2.44
C LEU A 115 -2.98 -1.50 -3.58
N THR A 116 -3.32 -2.76 -3.27
CA THR A 116 -3.56 -3.78 -4.29
C THR A 116 -4.71 -3.36 -5.21
N ALA A 117 -5.81 -2.84 -4.66
CA ALA A 117 -6.90 -2.35 -5.49
C ALA A 117 -6.51 -1.14 -6.37
N LEU A 118 -5.73 -0.20 -5.83
CA LEU A 118 -5.25 0.97 -6.58
C LEU A 118 -4.34 0.56 -7.74
N VAL A 119 -3.43 -0.38 -7.51
CA VAL A 119 -2.53 -0.89 -8.56
C VAL A 119 -3.29 -1.68 -9.62
N LEU A 120 -4.30 -2.46 -9.22
CA LEU A 120 -5.17 -3.16 -10.17
C LEU A 120 -5.97 -2.19 -11.04
N ASP A 121 -6.40 -1.05 -10.50
CA ASP A 121 -7.13 -0.02 -11.25
C ASP A 121 -6.28 0.69 -12.30
N GLU A 122 -4.98 0.85 -12.02
CA GLU A 122 -4.04 1.45 -12.98
C GLU A 122 -3.66 0.49 -14.12
N GLU A 123 -4.00 -0.81 -14.01
CA GLU A 123 -3.67 -1.86 -14.98
C GLU A 123 -2.17 -1.84 -15.38
N LEU A 124 -1.29 -1.59 -14.41
CA LEU A 124 0.15 -1.45 -14.64
C LEU A 124 0.74 -2.75 -15.23
N ASP A 125 1.49 -2.61 -16.32
CA ASP A 125 2.32 -3.71 -16.82
C ASP A 125 3.54 -3.93 -15.91
N GLY A 126 4.30 -4.99 -16.18
CA GLY A 126 5.45 -5.34 -15.35
C GLY A 126 6.51 -4.24 -15.25
N ALA A 127 6.72 -3.45 -16.30
CA ALA A 127 7.69 -2.36 -16.29
C ALA A 127 7.15 -1.13 -15.55
N ALA A 128 5.88 -0.79 -15.74
CA ALA A 128 5.23 0.30 -15.04
C ALA A 128 5.11 0.03 -13.53
N LEU A 129 4.88 -1.23 -13.14
CA LEU A 129 4.93 -1.66 -11.73
C LEU A 129 6.33 -1.52 -11.14
N ASP A 130 7.38 -1.87 -11.90
CA ASP A 130 8.77 -1.69 -11.48
C ASP A 130 9.13 -0.21 -11.27
N GLU A 131 8.68 0.67 -12.17
CA GLU A 131 8.85 2.12 -12.04
C GLU A 131 8.10 2.69 -10.83
N PHE A 132 6.84 2.27 -10.63
CA PHE A 132 6.06 2.63 -9.44
C PHE A 132 6.77 2.25 -8.14
N LEU A 133 7.26 1.02 -8.04
CA LEU A 133 7.98 0.55 -6.85
C LEU A 133 9.32 1.24 -6.65
N ALA A 134 9.99 1.66 -7.73
CA ALA A 134 11.22 2.44 -7.64
C ALA A 134 10.99 3.82 -7.01
N GLU A 135 9.91 4.54 -7.38
CA GLU A 135 9.56 5.82 -6.74
C GLU A 135 9.09 5.61 -5.29
N ALA A 136 8.28 4.58 -5.02
CA ALA A 136 7.89 4.23 -3.65
C ALA A 136 9.11 3.94 -2.76
N ARG A 137 10.08 3.18 -3.26
CA ARG A 137 11.32 2.88 -2.54
C ARG A 137 12.11 4.15 -2.21
N LYS A 138 12.25 5.06 -3.17
CA LYS A 138 12.96 6.33 -2.99
C LYS A 138 12.30 7.20 -1.91
N THR A 139 10.98 7.24 -1.87
CA THR A 139 10.22 7.92 -0.82
C THR A 139 10.44 7.26 0.55
N ALA A 140 10.34 5.92 0.62
CA ALA A 140 10.59 5.17 1.84
C ALA A 140 12.02 5.37 2.37
N ASP A 141 13.04 5.31 1.50
CA ASP A 141 14.44 5.58 1.85
C ASP A 141 14.63 6.99 2.41
N GLY A 142 13.90 7.97 1.89
CA GLY A 142 13.84 9.34 2.40
C GLY A 142 13.33 9.40 3.84
N TRP A 143 12.21 8.74 4.14
CA TRP A 143 11.64 8.66 5.50
C TRP A 143 12.59 7.94 6.47
N LEU A 144 13.22 6.85 6.02
CA LEU A 144 14.16 6.07 6.84
C LEU A 144 15.49 6.78 7.10
N SER A 145 15.81 7.80 6.32
CA SER A 145 17.01 8.63 6.46
C SER A 145 16.79 9.86 7.34
N ASN A 146 15.53 10.23 7.60
CA ASN A 146 15.16 11.40 8.41
C ASN A 146 14.15 10.99 9.50
N PRO A 147 14.60 10.25 10.53
CA PRO A 147 13.74 9.60 11.52
C PRO A 147 13.11 10.55 12.54
#